data_AF-A0A293MF08-F1
#
_entry.id   AF-A0A293MF08-F1
#
_cell.length_a   1.000
_cell.length_b   1.000
_cell.length_c   1.000
_cell.angle_alpha   90.00
_cell.angle_beta   90.00
_cell.angle_gamma   90.00
#
_symmetry.space_group_name_H-M   'P 1'
#
loop_
_entity.id
_entity.type
_entity.pdbx_description
1 polymer ?
#
loop_
_entity_poly.entity_id
_entity_poly.type
_entity_poly.pdbx_seq_one_letter_code
_entity_poly.pdbx_strand_id
1 'polypeptide(L)'
;MLHTCAGRAHWDAVKLVLPYSDANHAMENKTPFELCTKSTAEMELTERRHRHIKAVRFLRLHSDVAPTDPFVAKALKVLMI
;
A
#
# COMPACT_ATOMS: atom_id res chain seq x y z
N MET A 1 6.89 10.46 -6.37
CA MET A 1 7.40 9.11 -6.71
C MET A 1 6.74 8.01 -5.88
N LEU A 2 6.62 8.16 -4.55
CA LEU A 2 6.03 7.13 -3.69
C LEU A 2 4.63 6.66 -4.13
N HIS A 3 3.74 7.58 -4.51
CA HIS A 3 2.41 7.26 -5.06
C HIS A 3 2.47 6.32 -6.28
N THR A 4 3.41 6.54 -7.20
CA THR A 4 3.60 5.71 -8.39
C THR A 4 4.11 4.31 -8.01
N CYS A 5 5.07 4.23 -7.09
CA CYS A 5 5.60 2.97 -6.58
C CYS A 5 4.51 2.16 -5.83
N ALA A 6 3.71 2.85 -5.01
CA ALA A 6 2.63 2.30 -4.24
C ALA A 6 1.45 1.85 -5.12
N GLY A 7 1.06 2.64 -6.11
CA GLY A 7 0.01 2.26 -7.07
C GLY A 7 0.36 1.03 -7.91
N ARG A 8 1.66 0.77 -8.13
CA ARG A 8 2.16 -0.47 -8.74
C ARG A 8 2.47 -1.58 -7.73
N ALA A 9 2.30 -1.29 -6.43
CA ALA A 9 2.67 -2.13 -5.29
C ALA A 9 4.08 -2.74 -5.43
N HIS A 10 5.02 -1.94 -5.94
CA HIS A 10 6.37 -2.37 -6.26
C HIS A 10 7.23 -2.34 -4.99
N TRP A 11 7.22 -3.46 -4.26
CA TRP A 11 7.88 -3.63 -2.96
C TRP A 11 9.24 -2.94 -2.82
N ASP A 12 10.20 -3.28 -3.70
CA ASP A 12 11.57 -2.77 -3.58
C ASP A 12 11.65 -1.26 -3.79
N ALA A 13 10.82 -0.71 -4.68
CA ALA A 13 10.79 0.72 -4.96
C ALA A 13 10.13 1.49 -3.82
N VAL A 14 9.05 0.95 -3.23
CA VAL A 14 8.42 1.53 -2.04
C VAL A 14 9.43 1.59 -0.89
N LYS A 15 10.18 0.50 -0.66
CA LYS A 15 11.20 0.45 0.41
C LYS A 15 12.30 1.50 0.22
N LEU A 16 12.75 1.73 -1.01
CA LEU A 16 13.81 2.71 -1.31
C LEU A 16 13.33 4.16 -1.19
N VAL A 17 12.10 4.44 -1.61
CA VAL A 17 11.59 5.82 -1.73
C VAL A 17 10.93 6.32 -0.45
N LEU A 18 10.37 5.42 0.37
CA LEU A 18 9.64 5.79 1.58
C LEU A 18 10.44 6.65 2.58
N PRO A 19 11.73 6.36 2.89
CA PRO A 19 12.49 7.17 3.86
C PRO A 19 12.66 8.65 3.48
N TYR A 20 12.47 8.96 2.20
CA TYR A 20 12.64 10.30 1.64
C TYR A 20 11.30 10.94 1.24
N SER A 21 10.19 10.32 1.63
CA SER A 21 8.84 10.73 1.22
C SER A 21 7.92 10.86 2.44
N ASP A 22 6.92 11.72 2.32
CA ASP A 22 5.80 11.73 3.25
C ASP A 22 4.84 10.57 2.90
N ALA A 23 4.68 9.64 3.84
CA ALA A 23 3.85 8.44 3.72
C ALA A 23 2.34 8.74 3.81
N ASN A 24 1.98 9.92 4.30
CA ASN A 24 0.60 10.36 4.54
C ASN A 24 0.17 11.47 3.58
N HIS A 25 1.11 12.08 2.86
CA HIS A 25 0.78 13.04 1.81
C HIS A 25 -0.20 12.42 0.81
N ALA A 26 -1.35 13.07 0.62
CA ALA A 26 -2.38 12.61 -0.29
C ALA A 26 -2.21 13.28 -1.67
N MET A 27 -2.08 12.47 -2.71
CA MET A 27 -2.18 12.92 -4.10
C MET A 27 -3.57 12.55 -4.63
N GLU A 28 -4.32 13.53 -5.14
CA GLU A 28 -5.71 13.32 -5.60
C GLU A 28 -6.63 12.70 -4.52
N ASN A 29 -6.48 13.15 -3.27
CA ASN A 29 -7.19 12.62 -2.10
C ASN A 29 -6.92 11.13 -1.83
N LYS A 30 -5.78 10.60 -2.28
CA LYS A 30 -5.38 9.22 -1.97
C LYS A 30 -3.98 9.19 -1.42
N THR A 31 -3.81 8.53 -0.28
CA THR A 31 -2.50 8.25 0.27
C THR A 31 -1.82 7.12 -0.50
N PRO A 32 -0.48 7.00 -0.40
CA PRO A 32 0.25 5.85 -0.95
C PRO A 32 -0.30 4.52 -0.43
N PHE A 33 -0.68 4.44 0.85
CA PHE A 33 -1.26 3.25 1.45
C PHE A 33 -2.59 2.85 0.79
N GLU A 34 -3.49 3.80 0.57
CA GLU A 34 -4.79 3.56 -0.06
C GLU A 34 -4.62 3.09 -1.52
N LEU A 35 -3.72 3.72 -2.28
CA LEU A 35 -3.39 3.32 -3.65
C LEU A 35 -2.85 1.90 -3.72
N CYS A 36 -1.89 1.56 -2.86
CA CYS A 36 -1.29 0.23 -2.82
C CYS A 36 -2.32 -0.83 -2.44
N THR A 37 -3.16 -0.54 -1.46
CA THR A 37 -4.21 -1.46 -1.00
C THR A 37 -5.25 -1.71 -2.08
N LYS A 38 -5.69 -0.66 -2.78
CA LYS A 38 -6.63 -0.77 -3.90
C LYS A 38 -6.04 -1.61 -5.03
N SER A 39 -4.82 -1.28 -5.48
CA SER A 39 -4.12 -2.01 -6.56
C SER A 39 -3.94 -3.50 -6.23
N THR A 40 -3.59 -3.81 -4.98
CA THR A 40 -3.42 -5.20 -4.55
C THR A 40 -4.74 -5.97 -4.49
N ALA A 41 -5.84 -5.32 -4.07
CA ALA A 41 -7.16 -5.94 -4.01
C ALA A 41 -7.75 -6.24 -5.38
N GLU A 42 -7.40 -5.47 -6.41
CA GLU A 42 -7.85 -5.67 -7.80
C GLU A 42 -7.04 -6.74 -8.54
N MET A 43 -6.02 -7.31 -7.92
CA MET A 43 -5.14 -8.30 -8.55
C MET A 43 -5.56 -9.75 -8.27
N GLU A 44 -5.46 -10.58 -9.30
CA GLU A 44 -5.66 -12.03 -9.19
C GLU A 44 -4.68 -12.69 -8.20
N LEU A 45 -5.13 -13.78 -7.57
CA LEU A 45 -4.36 -14.59 -6.63
C LEU A 45 -3.23 -15.32 -7.35
N THR A 46 -2.10 -14.63 -7.51
CA THR A 46 -0.89 -15.12 -8.18
C THR A 46 0.35 -14.86 -7.33
N GLU A 47 1.49 -15.47 -7.65
CA GLU A 47 2.79 -15.19 -7.02
C GLU A 47 3.15 -13.70 -6.97
N ARG A 48 2.67 -12.93 -7.96
CA ARG A 48 2.87 -11.48 -8.02
C ARG A 48 2.21 -10.75 -6.85
N ARG A 49 1.11 -11.30 -6.29
CA ARG A 49 0.38 -10.74 -5.16
C ARG A 49 1.18 -10.82 -3.85
N HIS A 50 2.05 -11.81 -3.67
CA HIS A 50 2.92 -11.91 -2.47
C HIS A 50 3.82 -10.67 -2.30
N ARG A 51 4.40 -10.16 -3.39
CA ARG A 51 5.20 -8.93 -3.34
C ARG A 51 4.35 -7.70 -3.01
N HIS A 52 3.12 -7.66 -3.53
CA HIS A 52 2.19 -6.57 -3.26
C HIS A 52 1.74 -6.56 -1.79
N ILE A 53 1.49 -7.75 -1.21
CA ILE A 53 1.19 -7.93 0.22
C ILE A 53 2.30 -7.33 1.10
N LYS A 54 3.57 -7.53 0.74
CA LYS A 54 4.70 -6.92 1.46
C LYS A 54 4.66 -5.39 1.40
N ALA A 55 4.37 -4.82 0.24
CA ALA A 55 4.23 -3.38 0.06
C ALA A 55 3.07 -2.80 0.90
N VAL A 56 1.92 -3.48 0.92
CA VAL A 56 0.75 -3.08 1.74
C VAL A 56 1.10 -3.12 3.23
N ARG A 57 1.74 -4.20 3.72
CA ARG A 57 2.14 -4.30 5.14
C ARG A 57 3.08 -3.19 5.54
N PHE A 58 4.07 -2.89 4.72
CA PHE A 58 5.07 -1.88 5.02
C PHE A 58 4.50 -0.48 4.99
N LEU A 59 3.71 -0.13 3.98
CA LEU A 59 3.03 1.18 3.95
C LEU A 59 2.11 1.34 5.17
N ARG A 60 1.36 0.30 5.55
CA ARG A 60 0.54 0.33 6.77
C ARG A 60 1.34 0.65 8.04
N LEU A 61 2.57 0.13 8.17
CA LEU A 61 3.41 0.38 9.34
C LEU A 61 3.93 1.82 9.43
N HIS A 62 3.96 2.52 8.29
CA HIS A 62 4.54 3.86 8.18
C HIS A 62 3.52 4.95 7.88
N SER A 63 2.26 4.59 7.64
CA SER A 63 1.16 5.53 7.46
C SER A 63 0.41 5.73 8.78
N ASP A 64 -0.05 6.95 9.00
CA ASP A 64 -0.88 7.35 10.13
C ASP A 64 -2.34 7.11 9.75
N VAL A 65 -2.78 5.86 9.91
CA VAL A 65 -4.13 5.43 9.52
C VAL A 65 -4.84 4.86 10.74
N ALA A 66 -6.04 5.37 11.00
CA ALA A 66 -6.86 4.88 12.10
C ALA A 66 -7.21 3.39 11.89
N PRO A 67 -7.28 2.57 12.95
CA PRO A 67 -7.72 1.18 12.83
C PRO A 67 -9.13 1.01 12.23
N THR A 68 -9.97 2.04 12.37
CA THR A 68 -11.34 2.12 11.84
C THR A 68 -11.40 2.52 10.38
N ASP A 69 -10.26 2.83 9.76
CA ASP A 69 -10.21 3.27 8.37
C ASP A 69 -10.65 2.14 7.41
N PRO A 70 -11.51 2.44 6.42
CA PRO A 70 -12.01 1.43 5.48
C PRO A 70 -10.90 0.76 4.66
N PHE A 71 -9.79 1.46 4.38
CA PHE A 71 -8.63 0.88 3.70
C PHE A 71 -7.80 -0.01 4.62
N VAL A 72 -7.81 0.21 5.94
CA VAL A 72 -7.22 -0.76 6.89
C VAL A 72 -8.03 -2.05 6.87
N ALA A 73 -9.37 -1.98 6.91
CA ALA A 73 -10.23 -3.16 6.78
C ALA A 73 -10.02 -3.88 5.44
N LYS A 74 -9.88 -3.12 4.33
CA LYS A 74 -9.60 -3.67 3.00
C LYS A 74 -8.21 -4.30 2.92
N ALA A 75 -7.19 -3.68 3.51
CA ALA A 75 -5.85 -4.24 3.61
C ALA A 75 -5.87 -5.56 4.37
N LEU A 76 -6.56 -5.64 5.52
CA LEU A 76 -6.69 -6.89 6.28
C LEU A 76 -7.26 -8.03 5.42
N LYS A 77 -8.31 -7.78 4.63
CA LYS A 77 -8.86 -8.78 3.70
C LYS A 77 -7.82 -9.26 2.69
N VAL A 78 -6.96 -8.37 2.19
CA VAL A 78 -5.87 -8.72 1.26
C VAL A 78 -4.76 -9.52 1.95
N LEU A 79 -4.50 -9.26 3.24
CA LEU A 79 -3.42 -9.88 4.02
C LEU A 79 -3.77 -11.26 4.61
N MET A 80 -5.05 -11.62 4.66
CA MET A 80 -5.56 -12.86 5.26
C MET A 80 -5.81 -14.00 4.25
N ILE A 81 -5.50 -13.76 2.97
CA ILE A 81 -5.54 -14.76 1.89
C ILE A 81 -4.11 -15.16 1.57
#